data_AF-A0A1E7YUV2-F1
#
_entry.id   AF-A0A1E7YUV2-F1
#
_cell.length_a   1.000
_cell.length_b   1.000
_cell.length_c   1.000
_cell.angle_alpha   90.00
_cell.angle_beta   90.00
_cell.angle_gamma   90.00
#
_symmetry.space_group_name_H-M   'P 1'
#
loop_
_entity.id
_entity.type
_entity.pdbx_description
1 polymer ?
#
loop_
_entity_poly.entity_id
_entity_poly.type
_entity_poly.pdbx_seq_one_letter_code
_entity_poly.pdbx_strand_id
1 'polypeptide(L)'
;MFHSGNPIIKHKAGLLNLAEELGNVSKACKIMGVSRDTFYRYQELAGEGGIDALINQSCRVPNLKNRTDEATERAVVDYAIEFPAHGQHRTSNELRKKKAFLSPAAACVPSGNGTTWRTSVNA
;
A
#
# COMPACT_ATOMS: atom_id res chain seq x y z
N MET A 1 -8.63 11.02 27.29
CA MET A 1 -7.52 10.02 27.40
C MET A 1 -7.71 8.79 26.52
N PHE A 2 -7.14 8.82 25.33
CA PHE A 2 -7.12 7.72 24.37
C PHE A 2 -6.05 6.68 24.76
N HIS A 3 -6.44 5.45 25.09
CA HIS A 3 -5.53 4.34 25.38
C HIS A 3 -5.47 3.38 24.18
N SER A 4 -4.27 3.11 23.67
CA SER A 4 -4.04 2.13 22.59
C SER A 4 -2.91 1.15 22.93
N GLY A 5 -3.17 -0.14 22.74
CA GLY A 5 -2.17 -1.21 22.92
C GLY A 5 -1.18 -1.34 21.75
N ASN A 6 -1.53 -0.79 20.58
CA ASN A 6 -0.73 -0.93 19.36
C ASN A 6 0.39 0.14 19.32
N PRO A 7 1.69 -0.24 19.24
CA PRO A 7 2.80 0.70 19.25
C PRO A 7 2.76 1.72 18.11
N ILE A 8 2.10 1.40 16.99
CA ILE A 8 1.95 2.28 15.82
C ILE A 8 1.06 3.49 16.14
N ILE A 9 0.07 3.30 17.02
CA ILE A 9 -0.94 4.33 17.34
C ILE A 9 -0.50 5.20 18.52
N LYS A 10 0.37 4.68 19.40
CA LYS A 10 0.80 5.36 20.64
C LYS A 10 1.28 6.79 20.39
N HIS A 11 2.08 7.00 19.34
CA HIS A 11 2.58 8.34 19.00
C HIS A 11 1.44 9.30 18.58
N LYS A 12 0.47 8.84 17.80
CA LYS A 12 -0.64 9.68 17.33
C LYS A 12 -1.67 9.94 18.44
N ALA A 13 -2.01 8.91 19.21
CA ALA A 13 -2.88 9.05 20.39
C ALA A 13 -2.24 9.94 21.47
N GLY A 14 -0.93 9.83 21.66
CA GLY A 14 -0.16 10.70 22.56
C GLY A 14 -0.23 12.18 22.19
N LEU A 15 -0.25 12.51 20.90
CA LEU A 15 -0.42 13.90 20.45
C LEU A 15 -1.77 14.49 20.88
N LEU A 16 -2.84 13.72 20.72
CA LEU A 16 -4.21 14.15 21.07
C LEU A 16 -4.35 14.31 22.58
N ASN A 17 -3.80 13.38 23.36
CA ASN A 17 -3.79 13.47 24.82
C ASN A 17 -2.97 14.68 25.31
N LEU A 18 -1.79 14.92 24.73
CA LEU A 18 -0.94 16.06 25.10
C LEU A 18 -1.62 17.41 24.80
N ALA A 19 -2.38 17.49 23.69
CA ALA A 19 -3.14 18.69 23.36
C ALA A 19 -4.30 18.93 24.35
N GLU A 20 -4.95 17.86 24.83
CA GLU A 20 -6.01 17.91 25.84
C GLU A 20 -5.45 18.38 27.20
N GLU A 21 -4.30 17.84 27.63
CA GLU A 21 -3.64 18.23 28.89
C GLU A 21 -3.12 19.66 28.89
N LEU A 22 -2.54 20.12 27.77
CA LEU A 22 -2.00 21.48 27.65
C LEU A 22 -3.05 22.54 27.34
N GLY A 23 -4.23 22.14 26.85
CA GLY A 23 -5.23 23.05 26.29
C GLY A 23 -4.72 23.89 25.09
N ASN A 24 -3.58 23.52 24.50
CA ASN A 24 -2.91 24.28 23.46
C ASN A 24 -2.31 23.38 22.37
N VAL A 25 -2.99 23.35 21.23
CA VAL A 25 -2.61 22.55 20.05
C VAL A 25 -1.23 22.95 19.52
N SER A 26 -0.92 24.25 19.45
CA SER A 26 0.34 24.72 18.85
C SER A 26 1.55 24.33 19.70
N LYS A 27 1.40 24.33 21.03
CA LYS A 27 2.47 23.91 21.95
C LYS A 27 2.67 22.39 21.91
N ALA A 28 1.59 21.61 21.91
CA ALA A 28 1.65 20.15 21.76
C ALA A 28 2.32 19.74 20.43
N CYS A 29 1.95 20.38 19.32
CA CYS A 29 2.55 20.16 18.00
C CYS A 29 4.04 20.47 17.96
N LYS A 30 4.50 21.54 18.63
CA LYS A 30 5.93 21.89 18.74
C LYS A 30 6.73 20.86 19.52
N ILE A 31 6.18 20.36 20.64
CA ILE A 31 6.85 19.38 21.50
C ILE A 31 7.01 18.04 20.76
N MET A 32 5.96 17.62 20.04
CA MET A 32 5.92 16.34 19.32
C MET A 32 6.54 16.41 17.91
N GLY A 33 6.90 17.60 17.43
CA GLY A 33 7.48 17.78 16.09
C GLY A 33 6.49 17.52 14.94
N VAL A 34 5.19 17.72 15.16
CA VAL A 34 4.13 17.46 14.18
C VAL A 34 3.55 18.77 13.65
N SER A 35 3.17 18.83 12.38
CA SER A 35 2.50 20.02 11.83
C SER A 35 1.08 20.18 12.37
N ARG A 36 0.62 21.44 12.47
CA ARG A 36 -0.76 21.73 12.88
C ARG A 36 -1.80 21.09 11.95
N ASP A 37 -1.53 21.03 10.65
CA ASP A 37 -2.43 20.38 9.68
C ASP A 37 -2.59 18.88 9.95
N THR A 38 -1.50 18.22 10.36
CA THR A 38 -1.54 16.79 10.72
C THR A 38 -2.37 16.56 11.99
N PHE A 39 -2.30 17.49 12.94
CA PHE A 39 -3.14 17.44 14.15
C PHE A 39 -4.62 17.47 13.81
N TYR A 40 -5.06 18.43 12.98
CA TYR A 40 -6.47 18.54 12.61
C TYR A 40 -6.96 17.33 11.84
N ARG A 41 -6.13 16.75 10.96
CA ARG A 41 -6.43 15.47 10.31
C ARG A 41 -6.63 14.33 11.30
N TYR A 42 -5.79 14.22 12.33
CA TYR A 42 -5.95 13.19 13.36
C TYR A 42 -7.17 13.42 14.23
N GLN A 43 -7.52 14.68 14.50
CA GLN A 43 -8.73 15.05 15.24
C GLN A 43 -10.00 14.64 14.47
N GLU A 44 -10.04 14.91 13.17
CA GLU A 44 -11.14 14.52 12.27
C GLU A 44 -11.30 12.99 12.23
N LEU A 45 -10.21 12.25 11.99
CA LEU A 45 -10.21 10.79 11.99
C LEU A 45 -10.62 10.19 13.35
N ALA A 46 -10.16 10.78 14.45
CA ALA A 46 -10.55 10.37 15.79
C ALA A 46 -12.05 10.60 16.04
N GLY A 47 -12.63 11.65 15.47
CA GLY A 47 -14.05 11.96 15.56
C GLY A 47 -14.93 11.03 14.73
N GLU A 48 -14.48 10.64 13.53
CA GLU A 48 -15.25 9.78 12.62
C GLU A 48 -15.19 8.28 12.99
N GLY A 49 -14.01 7.78 13.37
CA GLY A 49 -13.78 6.34 13.55
C GLY A 49 -12.96 5.98 14.79
N GLY A 50 -12.85 6.90 15.76
CA GLY A 50 -12.15 6.67 17.01
C GLY A 50 -10.64 6.44 16.84
N ILE A 51 -10.03 5.78 17.83
CA ILE A 51 -8.57 5.57 17.87
C ILE A 51 -8.10 4.65 16.72
N ASP A 52 -8.93 3.69 16.31
CA ASP A 52 -8.59 2.70 15.30
C ASP A 52 -8.52 3.30 13.88
N ALA A 53 -9.23 4.41 13.63
CA ALA A 53 -9.11 5.15 12.38
C ALA A 53 -7.72 5.79 12.18
N LEU A 54 -6.95 6.03 13.26
CA LEU A 54 -5.60 6.57 13.17
C LEU A 54 -4.57 5.55 12.65
N ILE A 55 -4.93 4.27 12.56
CA ILE A 55 -4.09 3.20 11.96
C ILE A 55 -4.02 3.38 10.45
N ASN A 56 -5.14 3.74 9.81
CA ASN A 56 -5.33 3.60 8.37
C ASN A 56 -4.99 4.88 7.61
N GLN A 57 -3.70 5.17 7.45
CA GLN A 57 -3.30 6.21 6.49
C GLN A 57 -1.95 5.91 5.82
N SER A 58 -1.89 4.80 5.08
CA SER A 58 -1.23 4.71 3.75
C SER A 58 -1.08 3.25 3.31
N CYS A 59 -2.12 2.66 2.74
CA CYS A 59 -1.88 1.69 1.68
C CYS A 59 -1.88 2.51 0.38
N ARG A 60 -0.76 2.52 -0.35
CA ARG A 60 -0.71 3.11 -1.68
C ARG A 60 -1.83 2.48 -2.51
N VAL A 61 -2.86 3.26 -2.86
CA VAL A 61 -3.97 2.75 -3.65
C VAL A 61 -3.41 2.27 -5.00
N PRO A 62 -3.72 1.04 -5.44
CA PRO A 62 -3.29 0.55 -6.73
C PRO A 62 -3.72 1.51 -7.85
N ASN A 63 -2.79 1.90 -8.72
CA ASN A 63 -3.12 2.74 -9.87
C ASN A 63 -3.81 1.88 -10.94
N LEU A 64 -5.13 2.04 -11.08
CA LEU A 64 -5.94 1.29 -12.05
C LEU A 64 -5.47 1.44 -13.49
N LYS A 65 -4.82 2.56 -13.85
CA LYS A 65 -4.29 2.79 -15.20
C LYS A 65 -3.12 1.87 -15.57
N ASN A 66 -2.44 1.32 -14.56
CA ASN A 66 -1.32 0.39 -14.75
C ASN A 66 -1.74 -1.06 -14.53
N ARG A 67 -3.05 -1.35 -14.51
CA ARG A 67 -3.55 -2.72 -14.33
C ARG A 67 -3.43 -3.47 -15.66
N THR A 68 -2.88 -4.68 -15.59
CA THR A 68 -2.80 -5.59 -16.74
C THR A 68 -4.19 -6.09 -17.07
N ASP A 69 -4.47 -6.36 -18.35
CA ASP A 69 -5.75 -6.95 -18.74
C ASP A 69 -5.91 -8.35 -18.15
N GLU A 70 -7.14 -8.71 -17.82
CA GLU A 70 -7.43 -9.98 -17.13
C GLU A 70 -7.07 -11.21 -17.98
N ALA A 71 -7.12 -11.10 -19.31
CA ALA A 71 -6.76 -12.20 -20.21
C ALA A 71 -5.26 -12.49 -20.15
N THR A 72 -4.42 -11.45 -20.12
CA THR A 72 -2.98 -11.55 -19.96
C THR A 72 -2.61 -12.08 -18.56
N GLU A 73 -3.30 -11.65 -17.51
CA GLU A 73 -3.09 -12.18 -16.15
C GLU A 73 -3.37 -13.69 -16.10
N ARG A 74 -4.50 -14.14 -16.68
CA ARG A 74 -4.85 -15.57 -16.75
C ARG A 74 -3.83 -16.37 -17.55
N ALA A 75 -3.40 -15.87 -18.70
CA ALA A 75 -2.40 -16.52 -19.53
C ALA A 75 -1.04 -16.73 -18.83
N VAL A 76 -0.65 -15.79 -17.95
CA VAL A 76 0.57 -15.93 -17.12
C VAL A 76 0.38 -17.02 -16.05
N VAL A 77 -0.78 -17.05 -15.40
CA VAL A 77 -1.09 -18.05 -14.35
C VAL A 77 -1.13 -19.46 -14.95
N ASP A 78 -1.83 -19.64 -16.06
CA ASP A 78 -1.95 -20.94 -16.74
C ASP A 78 -0.56 -21.45 -17.16
N TYR A 79 0.26 -20.57 -17.75
CA TYR A 79 1.62 -20.92 -18.14
C TYR A 79 2.52 -21.27 -16.95
N ALA A 80 2.37 -20.59 -15.81
CA ALA A 80 3.12 -20.88 -14.60
C ALA A 80 2.78 -22.25 -14.01
N ILE A 81 1.52 -22.67 -14.13
CA ILE A 81 1.06 -24.00 -13.71
C ILE A 81 1.61 -25.07 -14.66
N GLU A 82 1.59 -24.82 -15.97
CA GLU A 82 2.12 -25.75 -16.98
C GLU A 82 3.64 -25.93 -16.89
N PHE A 83 4.40 -24.85 -16.63
CA PHE A 83 5.85 -24.86 -16.67
C PHE A 83 6.51 -24.16 -15.47
N PRO A 84 6.52 -24.78 -14.28
CA PRO A 84 7.02 -24.16 -13.05
C PRO A 84 8.55 -23.91 -13.06
N ALA A 85 9.31 -24.62 -13.90
CA ALA A 85 10.75 -24.46 -14.03
C ALA A 85 11.17 -23.27 -14.92
N HIS A 86 10.22 -22.64 -15.63
CA HIS A 86 10.53 -21.53 -16.53
C HIS A 86 10.65 -20.21 -15.77
N GLY A 87 11.85 -19.62 -15.81
CA GLY A 87 12.12 -18.31 -15.24
C GLY A 87 11.54 -17.15 -16.04
N GLN A 88 11.56 -15.95 -15.43
CA GLN A 88 11.01 -14.69 -15.92
C GLN A 88 11.24 -14.40 -17.42
N HIS A 89 12.49 -14.53 -17.89
CA HIS A 89 12.84 -14.25 -19.29
C HIS A 89 12.25 -15.28 -20.27
N ARG A 90 12.19 -16.55 -19.88
CA ARG A 90 11.60 -17.62 -20.72
C ARG A 90 10.10 -17.43 -20.82
N THR A 91 9.43 -17.18 -19.69
CA THR A 91 7.99 -16.90 -19.63
C THR A 91 7.60 -15.69 -20.48
N SER A 92 8.31 -14.56 -20.37
CA SER A 92 8.08 -13.38 -21.20
C SER A 92 8.21 -13.65 -22.71
N ASN A 93 9.21 -14.44 -23.12
CA ASN A 93 9.42 -14.78 -24.53
C ASN A 93 8.33 -15.71 -25.10
N GLU A 94 7.89 -16.72 -24.33
CA GLU A 94 6.81 -17.61 -24.77
C GLU A 94 5.45 -16.88 -24.81
N LEU A 95 5.19 -15.99 -23.84
CA LEU A 95 3.98 -15.16 -23.85
C LEU A 95 3.98 -14.16 -25.03
N ARG A 96 5.14 -13.64 -25.42
CA ARG A 96 5.28 -12.80 -26.62
C ARG A 96 4.88 -13.54 -27.90
N LYS A 97 5.19 -14.84 -28.02
CA LYS A 97 4.72 -15.67 -29.16
C LYS A 97 3.21 -15.85 -29.14
N LYS A 98 2.61 -15.92 -27.94
CA LYS A 98 1.15 -15.98 -27.72
C LYS A 98 0.46 -14.59 -27.82
N LYS A 99 1.16 -13.56 -28.32
CA LYS A 99 0.69 -12.16 -28.47
C LYS A 99 0.43 -11.41 -27.15
N ALA A 100 0.86 -11.93 -26.01
CA ALA A 100 0.83 -11.23 -24.72
C ALA A 100 2.19 -10.61 -24.42
N PHE A 101 2.28 -9.27 -24.43
CA PHE A 101 3.54 -8.57 -24.21
C PHE A 101 3.70 -8.19 -22.74
N LEU A 102 4.59 -8.89 -22.04
CA LEU A 102 4.98 -8.60 -20.67
C LEU A 102 6.48 -8.43 -20.56
N SER A 103 6.93 -7.46 -19.76
CA SER A 103 8.35 -7.38 -19.42
C SER A 103 8.75 -8.57 -18.54
N PRO A 104 10.02 -9.00 -18.54
CA PRO A 104 10.47 -10.11 -17.69
C PRO A 104 10.18 -9.88 -16.20
N ALA A 105 10.31 -8.63 -15.73
CA ALA A 105 9.96 -8.25 -14.35
C ALA A 105 8.45 -8.41 -14.06
N ALA A 106 7.60 -8.16 -15.07
CA ALA A 106 6.17 -8.40 -15.02
C ALA A 106 5.78 -9.88 -15.18
N ALA A 107 6.74 -10.77 -15.43
CA ALA A 107 6.54 -12.21 -15.58
C ALA A 107 7.12 -13.02 -14.40
N CYS A 108 7.61 -12.34 -13.36
CA CYS A 108 7.95 -12.94 -12.06
C CYS A 108 6.72 -13.53 -11.33
N VAL A 109 6.49 -14.83 -11.48
CA VAL A 109 5.47 -15.58 -10.72
C VAL A 109 5.74 -15.42 -9.21
N PRO A 110 4.81 -14.87 -8.42
CA PRO A 110 5.02 -14.74 -7.00
C PRO A 110 4.98 -16.12 -6.35
N SER A 111 6.16 -16.61 -5.94
CA SER A 111 6.28 -17.66 -4.93
C SER A 111 5.81 -17.09 -3.59
N GLY A 112 4.50 -17.13 -3.34
CA GLY A 112 3.90 -16.69 -2.07
C GLY A 112 3.78 -15.17 -1.95
N ASN A 113 2.56 -14.71 -1.72
CA ASN A 113 2.19 -13.35 -1.30
C ASN A 113 2.08 -12.32 -2.44
N GLY A 114 1.00 -12.45 -3.22
CA GLY A 114 0.21 -11.34 -3.77
C GLY A 114 0.98 -10.12 -4.26
N THR A 115 1.70 -10.24 -5.37
CA THR A 115 2.28 -9.09 -6.06
C THR A 115 1.50 -8.81 -7.34
N THR A 116 0.93 -7.62 -7.45
CA THR A 116 0.31 -7.11 -8.67
C THR A 116 1.33 -7.04 -9.81
N TRP A 117 1.03 -7.71 -10.92
CA TRP A 117 1.82 -7.72 -12.15
C TRP A 117 1.86 -6.32 -12.78
N ARG A 118 3.05 -5.74 -12.90
CA ARG A 118 3.26 -4.41 -13.48
C ARG A 118 3.85 -4.53 -14.89
N THR A 119 3.05 -4.28 -15.92
CA THR A 119 3.59 -4.03 -17.26
C THR A 119 4.44 -2.76 -17.24
N SER A 120 5.64 -2.83 -17.83
CA SER A 120 6.35 -1.64 -18.26
C SER A 120 5.62 -1.11 -19.48
N VAL A 121 4.86 -0.02 -19.34
CA VAL A 121 4.38 0.75 -20.48
C VAL A 121 5.61 1.31 -21.19
N ASN A 122 5.90 0.83 -22.40
CA ASN A 122 6.82 1.47 -23.34
C ASN A 122 6.28 1.23 -24.74
N ALA A 123 5.42 2.16 -25.18
CA ALA A 123 5.27 2.71 -26.53
C ALA A 123 4.00 3.58 -26.54
#